data_AF-A0AA35RXA7-F1
#
_entry.id   AF-A0AA35RXA7-F1
#
_cell.length_a   1.000
_cell.length_b   1.000
_cell.length_c   1.000
_cell.angle_alpha   90.00
_cell.angle_beta   90.00
_cell.angle_gamma   90.00
#
_symmetry.space_group_name_H-M   'P 1'
#
loop_
_entity.id
_entity.type
_entity.pdbx_description
1 polymer ?
#
loop_
_entity_poly.entity_id
_entity_poly.type
_entity_poly.pdbx_seq_one_letter_code
_entity_poly.pdbx_strand_id
1 'polypeptide(L)'
;MSRALNYSDYYVSHGGMIPVKWTAPEAIHYKKYTTASDVWSFGCVMYEIWSVGHKPFEGFTNVEAMEMVTRGYRLQPPPGCPRRIYSMMISCWHLERLDCPSFPSVCQTLAEEANSLLQWREEDSLCHPHACLLGAPLETGASLYPDLQNAYQGRQ
;
A
#
# COMPACT_ATOMS: atom_id res chain seq x y z
N MET A 1 10.84 -3.28 -16.34
CA MET A 1 11.73 -4.40 -15.97
C MET A 1 10.91 -5.67 -16.09
N SER A 2 11.32 -6.63 -16.92
CA SER A 2 10.63 -7.91 -17.09
C SER A 2 11.38 -9.03 -16.35
N ARG A 3 10.63 -10.02 -15.85
CA ARG A 3 11.13 -11.12 -15.02
C ARG A 3 12.04 -12.03 -15.86
N ALA A 4 13.33 -12.11 -15.54
CA ALA A 4 14.18 -13.18 -16.02
C ALA A 4 13.84 -14.45 -15.22
N LEU A 5 13.38 -15.50 -15.90
CA LEU A 5 13.02 -16.78 -15.27
C LEU A 5 14.28 -17.57 -14.90
N ASN A 6 14.99 -17.14 -13.86
CA ASN A 6 15.96 -17.99 -13.20
C ASN A 6 15.29 -18.66 -11.98
N TYR A 7 15.74 -19.88 -11.65
CA TYR A 7 15.18 -20.81 -10.64
C TYR A 7 15.33 -20.32 -9.18
N SER A 8 15.37 -19.02 -8.95
CA SER A 8 15.56 -18.36 -7.66
C SER A 8 14.28 -17.63 -7.27
N ASP A 9 13.84 -17.77 -6.02
CA ASP A 9 12.67 -17.08 -5.44
C ASP A 9 12.79 -15.54 -5.41
N TYR A 10 13.93 -15.01 -5.85
CA TYR A 10 14.20 -13.60 -6.01
C TYR A 10 15.06 -13.32 -7.26
N TYR A 11 14.95 -12.11 -7.81
CA TYR A 11 15.84 -11.59 -8.84
C TYR A 11 16.64 -10.39 -8.32
N VAL A 12 17.79 -10.13 -8.94
CA VAL A 12 18.71 -9.05 -8.56
C VAL A 12 18.79 -8.05 -9.70
N SER A 13 18.58 -6.77 -9.37
CA SER A 13 18.80 -5.68 -10.32
C SER A 13 20.28 -5.36 -10.44
N HIS A 14 20.85 -5.46 -11.65
CA HIS A 14 22.23 -5.13 -11.94
C HIS A 14 22.32 -3.72 -12.53
N GLY A 15 22.23 -2.71 -11.66
CA GLY A 15 22.32 -1.29 -12.03
C GLY A 15 20.99 -0.63 -12.43
N GLY A 16 20.88 0.68 -12.18
CA GLY A 16 19.71 1.51 -12.49
C GLY A 16 19.14 2.26 -11.28
N MET A 17 18.46 3.39 -11.54
CA MET A 17 17.69 4.10 -10.51
C MET A 17 16.41 3.30 -10.21
N ILE A 18 16.12 3.09 -8.92
CA ILE A 18 14.91 2.39 -8.47
C ILE A 18 13.92 3.40 -7.89
N PRO A 19 12.61 3.22 -8.08
CA PRO A 19 11.59 4.09 -7.49
C PRO A 19 11.45 3.79 -6.00
N VAL A 20 12.30 4.42 -5.17
CA VAL A 20 12.42 4.11 -3.73
C VAL A 20 11.06 4.08 -3.02
N LYS A 21 10.19 5.06 -3.26
CA LYS A 21 8.89 5.18 -2.56
C LYS A 21 7.86 4.10 -2.92
N TRP A 22 8.09 3.34 -3.99
CA TRP A 22 7.27 2.19 -4.39
C TRP A 22 7.95 0.85 -4.06
N THR A 23 9.21 0.87 -3.66
CA THR A 23 10.00 -0.35 -3.49
C THR A 23 9.88 -0.83 -2.05
N ALA A 24 9.63 -2.13 -1.88
CA ALA A 24 9.58 -2.77 -0.57
C ALA A 24 10.92 -2.59 0.20
N PRO A 25 10.89 -2.44 1.53
CA PRO A 25 12.09 -2.15 2.32
C PRO A 25 13.19 -3.20 2.17
N GLU A 26 12.84 -4.48 2.08
CA GLU A 26 13.77 -5.58 1.84
C GLU A 26 14.41 -5.52 0.44
N ALA A 27 13.63 -5.11 -0.58
CA ALA A 27 14.14 -4.95 -1.94
C ALA A 27 15.08 -3.73 -2.07
N ILE A 28 14.83 -2.66 -1.30
CA ILE A 28 15.76 -1.52 -1.22
C ILE A 28 17.08 -1.95 -0.59
N HIS A 29 17.02 -2.61 0.57
CA HIS A 29 18.17 -2.93 1.40
C HIS A 29 19.05 -4.02 0.78
N TYR A 30 18.44 -5.12 0.30
CA TYR A 30 19.18 -6.28 -0.18
C TYR A 30 19.29 -6.34 -1.72
N LYS A 31 18.64 -5.43 -2.45
CA LYS A 31 18.50 -5.50 -3.92
C LYS A 31 17.93 -6.83 -4.42
N LYS A 32 17.18 -7.52 -3.57
CA LYS A 32 16.49 -8.78 -3.85
C LYS A 32 15.01 -8.50 -4.04
N TYR A 33 14.55 -8.67 -5.26
CA TYR A 33 13.16 -8.46 -5.64
C TYR A 33 12.45 -9.79 -5.70
N THR A 34 11.26 -9.86 -5.14
CA THR A 34 10.43 -11.06 -5.00
C THR A 34 9.01 -10.75 -5.40
N THR A 35 8.18 -11.79 -5.55
CA THR A 35 6.74 -11.59 -5.72
C THR A 35 6.13 -10.80 -4.55
N ALA A 36 6.62 -10.97 -3.32
CA ALA A 36 6.16 -10.19 -2.17
C ALA A 36 6.54 -8.70 -2.28
N SER A 37 7.73 -8.39 -2.78
CA SER A 37 8.12 -6.98 -3.02
C SER A 37 7.31 -6.34 -4.15
N ASP A 38 6.88 -7.13 -5.15
CA ASP A 38 5.97 -6.66 -6.20
C ASP A 38 4.56 -6.39 -5.64
N VAL A 39 4.09 -7.20 -4.69
CA VAL A 39 2.82 -6.97 -3.96
C VAL A 39 2.88 -5.66 -3.17
N TRP A 40 4.00 -5.37 -2.52
CA TRP A 40 4.20 -4.06 -1.87
C TRP A 40 4.04 -2.91 -2.86
N SER A 41 4.73 -2.99 -4.00
CA SER A 41 4.61 -1.98 -5.07
C SER A 41 3.18 -1.88 -5.60
N PHE A 42 2.47 -2.99 -5.70
CA PHE A 42 1.05 -3.00 -6.07
C PHE A 42 0.18 -2.26 -5.05
N GLY A 43 0.43 -2.41 -3.74
CA GLY A 43 -0.22 -1.59 -2.71
C GLY A 43 0.00 -0.08 -2.91
N CYS A 44 1.20 0.33 -3.33
CA CYS A 44 1.47 1.72 -3.70
C CYS A 44 0.66 2.17 -4.93
N VAL A 45 0.51 1.31 -5.93
CA VAL A 45 -0.34 1.60 -7.12
C VAL A 45 -1.81 1.69 -6.73
N MET A 46 -2.31 0.84 -5.84
CA MET A 46 -3.66 0.97 -5.31
C MET A 46 -3.86 2.31 -4.62
N TYR A 47 -2.87 2.77 -3.83
CA TYR A 47 -2.91 4.10 -3.23
C TYR A 47 -3.00 5.19 -4.30
N GLU A 48 -2.17 5.15 -5.34
CA GLU A 48 -2.21 6.11 -6.46
C GLU A 48 -3.58 6.15 -7.16
N ILE A 49 -4.22 5.00 -7.34
CA ILE A 49 -5.56 4.93 -7.95
C ILE A 49 -6.58 5.67 -7.09
N TRP A 50 -6.61 5.39 -5.79
CA TRP A 50 -7.60 5.97 -4.86
C TRP A 50 -7.29 7.40 -4.44
N SER A 51 -6.02 7.80 -4.52
CA SER A 51 -5.61 9.18 -4.32
C SER A 51 -5.73 10.00 -5.60
N VAL A 52 -6.23 9.46 -6.71
CA VAL A 52 -6.38 10.19 -7.99
C VAL A 52 -5.03 10.69 -8.52
N GLY A 53 -3.99 9.86 -8.39
CA GLY A 53 -2.67 10.07 -9.00
C GLY A 53 -1.63 10.72 -8.08
N HIS A 54 -1.93 10.93 -6.79
CA HIS A 54 -0.92 11.39 -5.84
C HIS A 54 0.13 10.30 -5.59
N LYS A 55 1.39 10.72 -5.56
CA LYS A 55 2.52 9.81 -5.35
C LYS A 55 2.54 9.32 -3.89
N PRO A 56 2.88 8.04 -3.64
CA PRO A 56 3.15 7.57 -2.28
C PRO A 56 4.24 8.43 -1.64
N PHE A 57 4.02 8.83 -0.38
CA PHE A 57 4.92 9.69 0.40
C PHE A 57 5.28 11.00 -0.32
N GLU A 58 4.32 11.61 -1.03
CA GLU A 58 4.51 12.94 -1.61
C GLU A 58 4.92 13.97 -0.54
N GLY A 59 5.77 14.92 -0.92
CA GLY A 59 6.36 15.89 0.02
C GLY A 59 7.57 15.38 0.81
N PHE A 60 7.76 14.06 0.95
CA PHE A 60 8.92 13.49 1.64
C PHE A 60 10.08 13.20 0.68
N THR A 61 11.30 13.21 1.18
CA THR A 61 12.47 12.65 0.49
C THR A 61 12.44 11.13 0.50
N ASN A 62 13.28 10.49 -0.32
CA ASN A 62 13.42 9.04 -0.30
C ASN A 62 13.90 8.51 1.06
N VAL A 63 14.78 9.26 1.74
CA VAL A 63 15.31 8.88 3.06
C VAL A 63 14.21 8.95 4.13
N GLU A 64 13.47 10.05 4.18
CA GLU A 64 12.37 10.21 5.13
C GLU A 64 11.28 9.15 4.94
N ALA A 65 10.89 8.86 3.68
CA ALA A 65 9.91 7.82 3.40
C ALA A 65 10.34 6.44 3.93
N MET A 66 11.62 6.08 3.74
CA MET A 66 12.17 4.82 4.27
C MET A 66 12.18 4.79 5.80
N GLU A 67 12.57 5.88 6.45
CA GLU A 67 12.56 5.97 7.91
C GLU A 67 11.14 5.83 8.48
N MET A 68 10.16 6.49 7.87
CA MET A 68 8.75 6.38 8.26
C MET A 68 8.26 4.93 8.15
N VAL A 69 8.50 4.27 7.00
CA VAL A 69 8.11 2.87 6.79
C VAL A 69 8.75 1.94 7.83
N THR A 70 10.02 2.16 8.13
CA THR A 70 10.79 1.38 9.12
C THR A 70 10.23 1.56 10.54
N ARG A 71 9.72 2.77 10.87
CA ARG A 71 9.04 3.06 12.14
C ARG A 71 7.60 2.54 12.21
N GLY A 72 7.14 1.80 11.21
CA GLY A 72 5.80 1.24 11.15
C GLY A 72 4.73 2.18 10.58
N TYR A 73 5.11 3.36 10.08
CA TYR A 73 4.15 4.22 9.39
C TYR A 73 3.73 3.58 8.06
N ARG A 74 2.46 3.74 7.71
CA ARG A 74 1.89 3.41 6.40
C ARG A 74 1.10 4.61 5.89
N LEU A 75 0.98 4.71 4.57
CA LEU A 75 0.23 5.79 3.93
C LEU A 75 -1.19 5.83 4.47
N GLN A 76 -1.66 7.02 4.84
CA GLN A 76 -3.03 7.24 5.30
C GLN A 76 -4.02 6.85 4.20
N PRO A 77 -5.26 6.44 4.55
CA PRO A 77 -6.26 6.12 3.54
C PRO A 77 -6.59 7.35 2.68
N PRO A 78 -6.55 7.25 1.34
CA PRO A 78 -7.03 8.32 0.48
C PRO A 78 -8.51 8.62 0.72
N PRO A 79 -8.95 9.87 0.60
CA PRO A 79 -10.37 10.20 0.68
C PRO A 79 -11.20 9.45 -0.37
N GLY A 80 -12.37 8.97 0.03
CA GLY A 80 -13.25 8.15 -0.80
C GLY A 80 -12.83 6.68 -0.92
N CYS A 81 -11.66 6.29 -0.39
CA CYS A 81 -11.21 4.90 -0.38
C CYS A 81 -12.03 4.06 0.62
N PRO A 82 -12.81 3.06 0.15
CA PRO A 82 -13.56 2.19 1.05
C PRO A 82 -12.64 1.39 1.97
N ARG A 83 -13.09 1.15 3.20
CA ARG A 83 -12.34 0.42 4.22
C ARG A 83 -11.78 -0.91 3.73
N ARG A 84 -12.54 -1.69 2.96
CA ARG A 84 -12.10 -3.00 2.45
C ARG A 84 -10.92 -2.87 1.49
N ILE A 85 -10.95 -1.88 0.61
CA ILE A 85 -9.83 -1.56 -0.28
C ILE A 85 -8.63 -1.12 0.54
N TYR A 86 -8.81 -0.20 1.51
CA TYR A 86 -7.70 0.24 2.35
C TYR A 86 -7.09 -0.91 3.18
N SER A 87 -7.92 -1.82 3.70
CA SER A 87 -7.45 -3.02 4.40
C SER A 87 -6.58 -3.90 3.51
N MET A 88 -6.93 -4.03 2.23
CA MET A 88 -6.13 -4.76 1.24
C MET A 88 -4.82 -4.02 0.89
N MET A 89 -4.82 -2.68 0.84
CA MET A 89 -3.57 -1.92 0.71
C MET A 89 -2.64 -2.16 1.90
N ILE A 90 -3.20 -2.11 3.12
CA ILE A 90 -2.47 -2.32 4.38
C ILE A 90 -1.81 -3.71 4.44
N SER A 91 -2.49 -4.76 3.95
CA SER A 91 -1.91 -6.10 3.90
C SER A 91 -0.83 -6.24 2.82
N CYS A 92 -0.88 -5.47 1.75
CA CYS A 92 0.22 -5.43 0.78
C CYS A 92 1.52 -4.87 1.38
N TRP A 93 1.44 -4.12 2.48
CA TRP A 93 2.59 -3.47 3.13
C TRP A 93 3.05 -4.15 4.43
N HIS A 94 2.86 -5.46 4.55
CA HIS A 94 3.52 -6.24 5.59
C HIS A 94 5.05 -6.20 5.39
N LEU A 95 5.82 -6.11 6.49
CA LEU A 95 7.28 -6.15 6.43
C LEU A 95 7.79 -7.57 6.15
N GLU A 96 7.12 -8.56 6.73
CA GLU A 96 7.44 -9.97 6.52
C GLU A 96 6.80 -10.47 5.22
N ARG A 97 7.64 -11.00 4.34
CA ARG A 97 7.22 -11.46 2.99
C ARG A 97 6.12 -12.52 3.03
N LEU A 98 6.08 -13.32 4.09
CA LEU A 98 5.10 -14.41 4.27
C LEU A 98 3.74 -13.89 4.74
N ASP A 99 3.69 -12.68 5.31
CA ASP A 99 2.46 -12.06 5.77
C ASP A 99 1.78 -11.26 4.64
N CYS A 100 2.53 -10.88 3.59
CA CYS A 100 1.96 -10.27 2.40
C CYS A 100 1.02 -11.24 1.68
N PRO A 101 -0.13 -10.77 1.16
CA PRO A 101 -1.00 -11.60 0.34
C PRO A 101 -0.29 -12.00 -0.96
N SER A 102 -0.63 -13.16 -1.50
CA SER A 102 -0.18 -13.53 -2.85
C SER A 102 -1.03 -12.82 -3.90
N PHE A 103 -0.49 -12.57 -5.10
CA PHE A 103 -1.30 -12.02 -6.20
C PHE A 103 -2.57 -12.82 -6.49
N PRO A 104 -2.58 -14.17 -6.50
CA PRO A 104 -3.82 -14.94 -6.62
C PRO A 104 -4.86 -14.58 -5.56
N SER A 105 -4.45 -14.41 -4.30
CA SER A 105 -5.33 -13.97 -3.22
C SER A 105 -5.84 -12.55 -3.44
N VAL A 106 -4.98 -11.62 -3.86
CA VAL A 106 -5.38 -10.25 -4.22
C VAL A 106 -6.41 -10.24 -5.36
N CYS A 107 -6.15 -11.00 -6.43
CA CYS A 107 -7.06 -11.14 -7.56
C CYS A 107 -8.41 -11.74 -7.15
N GLN A 108 -8.40 -12.75 -6.28
CA GLN A 108 -9.62 -13.36 -5.76
C GLN A 108 -10.45 -12.34 -4.98
N THR A 109 -9.84 -11.61 -4.04
CA THR A 109 -10.51 -10.53 -3.29
C THR A 109 -11.12 -9.49 -4.23
N LEU A 110 -10.35 -9.04 -5.24
CA LEU A 110 -10.84 -8.07 -6.22
C LEU A 110 -12.00 -8.60 -7.08
N ALA A 111 -12.01 -9.90 -7.40
CA ALA A 111 -13.00 -10.52 -8.28
C ALA A 111 -14.32 -10.89 -7.56
N GLU A 112 -14.24 -11.50 -6.39
CA GLU A 112 -15.40 -11.99 -5.65
C GLU A 112 -16.22 -10.84 -5.04
N GLU A 113 -15.55 -9.73 -4.76
CA GLU A 113 -16.13 -8.65 -3.99
C GLU A 113 -16.27 -7.34 -4.79
N ALA A 114 -16.15 -7.31 -6.12
CA ALA A 114 -16.13 -6.06 -6.89
C ALA A 114 -17.30 -5.08 -6.54
N ASN A 115 -18.50 -5.61 -6.29
CA ASN A 115 -19.65 -4.81 -5.87
C ASN A 115 -19.67 -4.46 -4.37
N SER A 116 -19.05 -5.26 -3.49
CA SER A 116 -19.00 -5.03 -2.03
C SER A 116 -17.74 -4.30 -1.56
N LEU A 117 -16.64 -4.39 -2.29
CA LEU A 117 -15.39 -3.67 -2.03
C LEU A 117 -15.58 -2.17 -2.19
N LEU A 118 -16.38 -1.76 -3.17
CA LEU A 118 -16.66 -0.37 -3.46
C LEU A 118 -17.76 0.21 -2.56
N GLN A 119 -18.41 -0.62 -1.73
CA GLN A 119 -19.44 -0.16 -0.80
C GLN A 119 -18.81 0.55 0.39
N TRP A 120 -19.33 1.75 0.64
CA TRP A 120 -19.11 2.49 1.87
C TRP A 120 -20.16 2.11 2.91
N ARG A 121 -19.77 2.05 4.19
CA ARG A 121 -20.74 1.91 5.28
C ARG A 121 -21.33 3.27 5.60
N GLU A 122 -22.63 3.32 5.86
CA GLU A 122 -23.34 4.57 6.20
C GLU A 122 -22.73 5.26 7.43
N GLU A 123 -22.24 4.47 8.39
CA GLU A 123 -21.53 4.95 9.59
C GLU A 123 -20.29 5.78 9.24
N ASP A 124 -19.49 5.31 8.26
CA ASP A 124 -18.27 5.99 7.84
C ASP A 124 -18.61 7.36 7.18
N SER A 125 -19.74 7.41 6.44
CA SER A 125 -20.27 8.64 5.83
C SER A 125 -20.77 9.68 6.84
N LEU A 126 -21.36 9.24 7.95
CA LEU A 126 -21.87 10.11 8.99
C LEU A 126 -20.75 10.70 9.85
N CYS A 127 -19.71 9.91 10.16
CA CYS A 127 -18.59 10.36 10.98
C CYS A 127 -17.60 11.24 10.21
N HIS A 128 -17.43 11.03 8.90
CA HIS A 128 -16.40 11.70 8.11
C HIS A 128 -16.90 12.20 6.74
N PRO A 129 -17.87 13.14 6.70
CA PRO A 129 -18.57 13.51 5.46
C PRO A 129 -17.64 14.05 4.35
N HIS A 130 -16.54 14.72 4.72
CA HIS A 130 -15.55 15.23 3.76
C HIS A 130 -14.51 14.20 3.33
N ALA A 131 -14.28 13.16 4.13
CA ALA A 131 -13.31 12.10 3.82
C ALA A 131 -13.89 11.01 2.91
N CYS A 132 -15.20 11.04 2.66
CA CYS A 132 -15.89 10.08 1.79
C CYS A 132 -15.84 10.45 0.30
N LEU A 133 -15.39 11.67 -0.02
CA LEU A 133 -15.37 12.17 -1.39
C LEU A 133 -14.05 11.81 -2.07
N LEU A 134 -14.14 11.04 -3.16
CA LEU A 134 -12.99 10.74 -4.00
C LEU A 134 -12.39 12.05 -4.55
N GLY A 135 -11.09 12.24 -4.35
CA GLY A 135 -10.37 13.44 -4.78
C GLY A 135 -10.49 14.65 -3.85
N ALA A 136 -11.07 14.50 -2.65
CA ALA A 136 -10.91 15.50 -1.59
C ALA A 136 -9.43 15.62 -1.14
N PRO A 137 -9.06 16.71 -0.44
CA PRO A 137 -7.68 16.87 0.05
C PRO A 137 -7.23 15.69 0.91
N LEU A 138 -6.01 15.17 0.69
CA LEU A 138 -5.53 13.92 1.30
C LEU A 138 -5.62 13.92 2.82
N GLU A 139 -5.38 15.07 3.45
CA GLU A 139 -5.46 15.26 4.90
C GLU A 139 -6.85 14.94 5.48
N THR A 140 -7.92 15.02 4.67
CA THR A 140 -9.28 14.67 5.12
C THR A 140 -9.40 13.17 5.42
N GLY A 141 -8.62 12.33 4.74
CA GLY A 141 -8.56 10.88 4.95
C GLY A 141 -7.82 10.48 6.22
N ALA A 142 -7.03 11.37 6.83
CA ALA A 142 -6.20 11.05 8.01
C ALA A 142 -6.99 10.49 9.21
N SER A 143 -8.27 10.82 9.31
CA SER A 143 -9.15 10.37 10.39
C SER A 143 -9.82 9.01 10.14
N LEU A 144 -9.76 8.48 8.91
CA LEU A 144 -10.43 7.23 8.55
C LEU A 144 -9.65 6.01 9.05
N TYR A 145 -10.37 5.01 9.55
CA TYR A 145 -9.83 3.67 9.85
C TYR A 145 -8.58 3.68 10.77
N PRO A 146 -8.64 4.34 11.95
CA PRO A 146 -7.49 4.48 12.84
C PRO A 146 -6.91 3.13 13.29
N ASP A 147 -7.74 2.11 13.42
CA ASP A 147 -7.33 0.75 13.76
C ASP A 147 -6.44 0.12 12.68
N LEU A 148 -6.73 0.35 11.40
CA LEU A 148 -5.91 -0.12 10.28
C LEU A 148 -4.62 0.70 10.14
N GLN A 149 -4.69 2.02 10.38
CA GLN A 149 -3.51 2.88 10.38
C GLN A 149 -2.51 2.50 11.50
N ASN A 150 -3.02 2.01 12.62
CA ASN A 150 -2.21 1.63 13.77
C ASN A 150 -1.77 0.14 13.75
N ALA A 151 -2.10 -0.63 12.71
CA ALA A 151 -1.82 -2.06 12.63
C ALA A 151 -0.33 -2.43 12.82
N TYR A 152 0.57 -1.50 12.51
CA TYR A 152 2.03 -1.66 12.61
C TYR A 152 2.68 -0.75 13.67
N GLN A 153 1.91 0.08 14.37
CA GLN A 153 2.46 0.91 15.45
C GLN A 153 2.61 0.06 16.71
N GLY A 154 3.84 -0.11 17.21
CA GLY A 154 4.12 -0.82 18.46
C GLY A 154 4.58 -2.28 18.34
N ARG A 155 4.81 -2.81 17.13
CA ARG A 155 5.54 -4.07 16.92
C ARG A 155 7.04 -3.77 16.83
N GLN A 156 7.75 -3.83 17.95
CA GLN A 156 9.22 -3.89 18.01
C GLN A 156 9.66 -5.29 18.42
#